data_AF-A0A1S1ZTC9-F1
#
_entry.id   AF-A0A1S1ZTC9-F1
#
_cell.length_a   1.000
_cell.length_b   1.000
_cell.length_c   1.000
_cell.angle_alpha   90.00
_cell.angle_beta   90.00
_cell.angle_gamma   90.00
#
_symmetry.space_group_name_H-M   'P 1'
#
loop_
_entity.id
_entity.type
_entity.pdbx_description
1 polymer ?
#
loop_
_entity_poly.entity_id
_entity_poly.type
_entity_poly.pdbx_seq_one_letter_code
_entity_poly.pdbx_strand_id
1 'polypeptide(L)'
;MHKIKEERKNRKWSQDKLAEEYNKKFKNDDDFKPISKMTISNLENGKHELKIGVAEKFSDLFEVQLSYLLGFTDVRTMQEEVSIMMDEFNSDFIRFLKKHEIFLSDNQIETTVQTMYSMSNVNMQYLGKLSRDRDLKEMELLKNSMFSQVFEYSSMWSNNYKSLKLFYESGPDTPFEPRS
;
A
#
# COMPACT_ATOMS: atom_id res chain seq x y z
N MET A 1 6.70 -19.21 3.66
CA MET A 1 5.63 -20.23 3.77
C MET A 1 4.32 -19.48 3.89
N HIS A 2 3.27 -19.87 3.14
CA HIS A 2 2.00 -19.13 3.15
C HIS A 2 1.22 -19.31 4.47
N LYS A 3 0.26 -18.43 4.73
CA LYS A 3 -0.46 -18.26 6.00
C LYS A 3 -1.87 -18.88 6.02
N ILE A 4 -2.26 -19.67 5.01
CA ILE A 4 -3.62 -20.26 4.92
C ILE A 4 -3.99 -21.07 6.18
N LYS A 5 -3.05 -21.89 6.67
CA LYS A 5 -3.25 -22.72 7.87
C LYS A 5 -3.45 -21.88 9.13
N GLU A 6 -2.72 -20.78 9.23
CA GLU A 6 -2.78 -19.85 10.35
C GLU A 6 -4.13 -19.14 10.37
N GLU A 7 -4.54 -18.55 9.24
CA GLU A 7 -5.82 -17.86 9.10
C GLU A 7 -7.02 -18.78 9.35
N ARG A 8 -6.97 -20.02 8.83
CA ARG A 8 -8.01 -21.02 9.11
C ARG A 8 -8.14 -21.30 10.60
N LYS A 9 -7.01 -21.45 11.31
CA LYS A 9 -6.99 -21.71 12.76
C LYS A 9 -7.47 -20.50 13.56
N ASN A 10 -7.11 -19.29 13.17
CA ASN A 10 -7.58 -18.04 13.79
C ASN A 10 -9.12 -17.95 13.74
N ARG A 11 -9.72 -18.42 12.64
CA ARG A 11 -11.17 -18.50 12.44
C ARG A 11 -11.83 -19.75 13.05
N LYS A 12 -11.04 -20.64 13.69
CA LYS A 12 -11.49 -21.93 14.25
C LYS A 12 -12.17 -22.83 13.21
N TRP A 13 -11.75 -22.78 11.96
CA TRP A 13 -12.32 -23.58 10.87
C TRP A 13 -11.58 -24.91 10.71
N SER A 14 -12.33 -25.97 10.40
CA SER A 14 -11.75 -27.21 9.86
C SER A 14 -11.32 -27.02 8.40
N GLN A 15 -10.51 -27.93 7.86
CA GLN A 15 -10.15 -27.90 6.43
C GLN A 15 -11.38 -28.07 5.53
N ASP A 16 -12.36 -28.88 5.96
CA ASP A 16 -13.64 -29.02 5.28
C ASP A 16 -14.39 -27.69 5.28
N LYS A 17 -14.46 -27.02 6.44
CA LYS A 17 -15.16 -25.74 6.57
C LYS A 17 -14.52 -24.65 5.71
N LEU A 18 -13.18 -24.62 5.62
CA LEU A 18 -12.49 -23.69 4.73
C LEU A 18 -12.85 -23.94 3.26
N ALA A 19 -12.87 -25.21 2.83
CA ALA A 19 -13.24 -25.56 1.46
C ALA A 19 -14.70 -25.17 1.16
N GLU A 20 -15.63 -25.39 2.10
CA GLU A 20 -17.02 -24.96 1.99
C GLU A 20 -17.16 -23.44 1.82
N GLU A 21 -16.53 -22.65 2.70
CA GLU A 21 -16.63 -21.19 2.64
C GLU A 21 -15.98 -20.61 1.37
N TYR A 22 -14.84 -21.17 0.95
CA TYR A 22 -14.21 -20.81 -0.33
C TYR A 22 -15.15 -21.07 -1.50
N ASN A 23 -15.68 -22.29 -1.61
CA ASN A 23 -16.56 -22.67 -2.71
C ASN A 23 -17.85 -21.86 -2.69
N LYS A 24 -18.39 -21.56 -1.51
CA LYS A 24 -19.60 -20.74 -1.36
C LYS A 24 -19.39 -19.30 -1.80
N LYS A 25 -18.25 -18.68 -1.46
CA LYS A 25 -17.95 -17.28 -1.78
C LYS A 25 -17.72 -17.05 -3.27
N PHE A 26 -17.00 -17.96 -3.93
CA PHE A 26 -16.51 -17.77 -5.30
C PHE A 26 -17.26 -18.57 -6.37
N LYS A 27 -18.35 -19.27 -6.02
CA LYS A 27 -19.12 -20.13 -6.96
C LYS A 27 -19.61 -19.45 -8.25
N ASN A 28 -19.73 -18.13 -8.23
CA ASN A 28 -20.25 -17.33 -9.33
C ASN A 28 -19.14 -16.62 -10.11
N ASP A 29 -17.87 -16.80 -9.76
CA ASP A 29 -16.75 -16.21 -10.51
C ASP A 29 -16.57 -16.96 -11.84
N ASP A 30 -16.28 -16.22 -12.91
CA ASP A 30 -16.13 -16.78 -14.25
C ASP A 30 -15.02 -17.84 -14.35
N ASP A 31 -13.99 -17.75 -13.50
CA ASP A 31 -12.84 -18.67 -13.44
C ASP A 31 -12.91 -19.64 -12.24
N PHE A 32 -14.10 -19.78 -11.62
CA PHE A 32 -14.25 -20.58 -10.42
C PHE A 32 -13.83 -22.04 -10.60
N LYS A 33 -12.96 -22.50 -9.71
CA LYS A 33 -12.59 -23.91 -9.57
C LYS A 33 -12.84 -24.34 -8.12
N PRO A 34 -13.71 -25.33 -7.89
CA PRO A 34 -13.94 -25.85 -6.55
C PRO A 34 -12.65 -26.38 -5.92
N ILE A 35 -12.49 -26.11 -4.63
CA ILE A 35 -11.41 -26.65 -3.81
C ILE A 35 -11.97 -27.69 -2.85
N SER A 36 -11.23 -28.79 -2.69
CA SER A 36 -11.57 -29.87 -1.76
C SER A 36 -10.78 -29.72 -0.44
N LYS A 37 -11.25 -30.39 0.61
CA LYS A 37 -10.48 -30.58 1.85
C LYS A 37 -9.06 -31.12 1.61
N MET A 38 -8.93 -32.08 0.69
CA MET A 38 -7.63 -32.66 0.34
C MET A 38 -6.70 -31.60 -0.26
N THR A 39 -7.24 -30.75 -1.13
CA THR A 39 -6.51 -29.63 -1.72
C THR A 39 -6.03 -28.67 -0.63
N ILE A 40 -6.91 -28.27 0.30
CA ILE A 40 -6.52 -27.45 1.46
C ILE A 40 -5.40 -28.12 2.25
N SER A 41 -5.53 -29.41 2.57
CA SER A 41 -4.51 -30.13 3.32
C SER A 41 -3.16 -30.18 2.60
N ASN A 42 -3.17 -30.41 1.29
CA ASN A 42 -1.95 -30.42 0.49
C ASN A 42 -1.29 -29.03 0.43
N LEU A 43 -2.08 -27.97 0.30
CA LEU A 43 -1.58 -26.58 0.34
C LEU A 43 -0.95 -26.28 1.70
N GLU A 44 -1.66 -26.53 2.80
CA GLU A 44 -1.19 -26.24 4.17
C GLU A 44 0.08 -26.99 4.56
N ASN A 45 0.30 -28.17 3.99
CA ASN A 45 1.47 -28.99 4.25
C ASN A 45 2.57 -28.80 3.20
N GLY A 46 2.44 -27.83 2.29
CA GLY A 46 3.43 -27.52 1.27
C GLY A 46 3.61 -28.61 0.20
N LYS A 47 2.67 -29.57 0.11
CA LYS A 47 2.68 -30.61 -0.92
C LYS A 47 2.29 -30.06 -2.28
N HIS A 48 1.45 -29.03 -2.29
CA HIS A 48 1.06 -28.28 -3.49
C HIS A 48 1.52 -26.83 -3.36
N GLU A 49 2.06 -26.30 -4.45
CA GLU A 49 2.35 -24.87 -4.59
C GLU A 49 1.04 -24.07 -4.65
N LEU A 50 1.01 -22.92 -3.97
CA LEU A 50 -0.11 -22.00 -3.98
C LEU A 50 0.00 -21.07 -5.19
N LYS A 51 -0.86 -21.28 -6.19
CA LYS A 51 -0.96 -20.42 -7.38
C LYS A 51 -1.51 -19.04 -7.01
N ILE A 52 -1.04 -17.99 -7.70
CA ILE A 52 -1.40 -16.60 -7.39
C ILE A 52 -2.92 -16.33 -7.40
N GLY A 53 -3.65 -16.77 -8.44
CA GLY A 53 -5.10 -16.55 -8.51
C GLY A 53 -5.88 -17.29 -7.42
N VAL A 54 -5.33 -18.38 -6.86
CA VAL A 54 -5.92 -19.06 -5.70
C VAL A 54 -5.55 -18.32 -4.40
N ALA A 55 -4.34 -17.77 -4.32
CA ALA A 55 -3.92 -16.93 -3.20
C ALA A 55 -4.77 -15.67 -3.08
N GLU A 56 -5.09 -15.00 -4.18
CA GLU A 56 -5.99 -13.83 -4.21
C GLU A 56 -7.35 -14.16 -3.62
N LYS A 57 -7.97 -15.28 -4.04
CA LYS A 57 -9.25 -15.75 -3.48
C LYS A 57 -9.16 -16.06 -1.99
N PHE A 58 -8.07 -16.65 -1.50
CA PHE A 58 -7.87 -16.82 -0.07
C PHE A 58 -7.66 -15.49 0.67
N SER A 59 -6.96 -14.54 0.05
CA SER A 59 -6.75 -13.19 0.59
C SER A 59 -8.09 -12.49 0.79
N ASP A 60 -8.95 -12.54 -0.21
CA ASP A 60 -10.29 -11.99 -0.19
C ASP A 60 -11.19 -12.71 0.81
N LEU A 61 -11.11 -14.04 0.90
CA LEU A 61 -11.87 -14.82 1.87
C LEU A 61 -11.49 -14.49 3.32
N PHE A 62 -10.20 -14.28 3.58
CA PHE A 62 -9.69 -14.00 4.90
C PHE A 62 -9.64 -12.51 5.26
N GLU A 63 -9.91 -11.62 4.30
CA GLU A 63 -9.85 -10.16 4.44
C GLU A 63 -8.46 -9.73 4.95
N VAL A 64 -7.42 -10.27 4.30
CA VAL A 64 -6.01 -9.98 4.61
C VAL A 64 -5.30 -9.49 3.35
N GLN A 65 -4.11 -8.91 3.52
CA GLN A 65 -3.26 -8.58 2.39
C GLN A 65 -2.71 -9.84 1.72
N LEU A 66 -2.62 -9.82 0.39
CA LEU A 66 -2.05 -10.94 -0.38
C LEU A 66 -0.59 -11.18 -0.01
N SER A 67 0.16 -10.11 0.20
CA SER A 67 1.56 -10.12 0.65
C SER A 67 1.73 -10.86 1.98
N TYR A 68 0.84 -10.60 2.94
CA TYR A 68 0.79 -11.32 4.21
C TYR A 68 0.45 -12.79 4.01
N LEU A 69 -0.58 -13.09 3.22
CA LEU A 69 -0.99 -14.47 2.99
C LEU A 69 0.14 -15.30 2.38
N LEU A 70 0.93 -14.71 1.47
CA LEU A 70 2.08 -15.35 0.85
C LEU A 70 3.31 -15.43 1.78
N GLY A 71 3.31 -14.69 2.89
CA GLY A 71 4.37 -14.65 3.88
C GLY A 71 5.52 -13.71 3.52
N PHE A 72 5.24 -12.66 2.73
CA PHE A 72 6.21 -11.60 2.41
C PHE A 72 6.25 -10.51 3.48
N THR A 73 5.19 -10.37 4.27
CA THR A 73 5.08 -9.43 5.38
C THR A 73 4.30 -10.08 6.53
N ASP A 74 4.53 -9.61 7.75
CA ASP A 74 3.73 -9.96 8.92
C ASP A 74 2.53 -9.02 9.11
N VAL A 75 2.41 -7.97 8.29
CA VAL A 75 1.31 -6.99 8.35
C VAL A 75 0.04 -7.56 7.71
N ARG A 76 -0.95 -7.92 8.53
CA ARG A 76 -2.10 -8.73 8.12
C ARG A 76 -3.10 -7.96 7.25
N THR A 77 -3.32 -6.68 7.53
CA THR A 77 -4.32 -5.85 6.83
C THR A 77 -3.75 -4.48 6.45
N MET A 78 -4.40 -3.77 5.53
CA MET A 78 -4.02 -2.38 5.21
C MET A 78 -4.23 -1.46 6.42
N GLN A 79 -5.24 -1.72 7.25
CA GLN A 79 -5.50 -0.94 8.46
C GLN A 79 -4.38 -1.09 9.49
N GLU A 80 -3.85 -2.31 9.63
CA GLU A 80 -2.69 -2.57 10.49
C GLU A 80 -1.45 -1.85 9.97
N GLU A 81 -1.21 -1.89 8.65
CA GLU A 81 -0.10 -1.15 8.02
C GLU A 81 -0.19 0.36 8.30
N VAL A 82 -1.38 0.94 8.12
CA VAL A 82 -1.62 2.36 8.41
C VAL A 82 -1.40 2.66 9.89
N SER A 83 -1.82 1.78 10.79
CA SER A 83 -1.59 1.95 12.23
C SER A 83 -0.10 1.96 12.55
N ILE A 84 0.67 1.01 12.02
CA ILE A 84 2.12 0.91 12.24
C ILE A 84 2.81 2.18 11.74
N MET A 85 2.51 2.63 10.51
CA MET A 85 3.09 3.85 9.97
C MET A 85 2.75 5.08 10.82
N MET A 86 1.52 5.15 11.36
CA MET A 86 1.08 6.25 12.21
C MET A 86 1.83 6.23 13.56
N ASP A 87 2.03 5.06 14.14
CA ASP A 87 2.73 4.88 15.41
C ASP A 87 4.22 5.19 15.29
N GLU A 88 4.86 4.79 14.18
CA GLU A 88 6.24 5.15 13.86
C GLU A 88 6.40 6.66 13.70
N PHE A 89 5.52 7.29 12.92
CA PHE A 89 5.52 8.75 12.74
C PHE A 89 5.33 9.47 14.08
N ASN A 90 4.35 9.06 14.89
CA ASN A 90 4.09 9.65 16.20
C ASN A 90 5.32 9.52 17.11
N SER A 91 5.96 8.35 17.11
CA SER A 91 7.18 8.11 17.90
C SER A 91 8.33 9.02 17.47
N ASP A 92 8.53 9.20 16.17
CA ASP A 92 9.54 10.10 15.62
C ASP A 92 9.22 11.57 15.88
N PHE A 93 7.95 11.97 15.80
CA PHE A 93 7.50 13.32 16.12
C PHE A 93 7.74 13.65 17.60
N ILE A 94 7.42 12.74 18.52
CA ILE A 94 7.75 12.90 19.94
C ILE A 94 9.26 13.02 20.15
N ARG A 95 10.07 12.24 19.42
CA ARG A 95 11.54 12.33 19.48
C ARG A 95 12.03 13.70 18.99
N PHE A 96 11.44 14.23 17.92
CA PHE A 96 11.71 15.57 17.42
C PHE A 96 11.39 16.65 18.47
N LEU A 97 10.21 16.62 19.08
CA LEU A 97 9.83 17.57 20.13
C LEU A 97 10.82 17.55 21.30
N LYS A 98 11.21 16.36 21.76
CA LYS A 98 12.21 16.19 22.83
C LYS A 98 13.58 16.77 22.46
N LYS A 99 14.06 16.48 21.25
CA LYS A 99 15.38 16.94 20.77
C LYS A 99 15.47 18.46 20.70
N HIS A 100 14.37 19.13 20.40
CA HIS A 100 14.32 20.58 20.19
C HIS A 100 13.70 21.35 21.37
N GLU A 101 13.46 20.68 22.50
CA GLU A 101 12.86 21.27 23.70
C GLU A 101 11.53 22.00 23.41
N ILE A 102 10.70 21.40 22.55
CA ILE A 102 9.38 21.93 22.20
C ILE A 102 8.33 21.33 23.14
N PHE A 103 7.55 22.19 23.79
CA PHE A 103 6.53 21.80 24.75
C PHE A 103 5.12 21.97 24.16
N LEU A 104 4.46 20.85 23.90
CA LEU A 104 3.06 20.79 23.46
C LEU A 104 2.27 19.89 24.44
N SER A 105 1.02 20.23 24.71
CA SER A 105 0.10 19.32 25.42
C SER A 105 -0.31 18.15 24.52
N ASP A 106 -0.83 17.07 25.10
CA ASP A 106 -1.28 15.90 24.34
C ASP A 106 -2.28 16.26 23.22
N ASN A 107 -3.24 17.14 23.51
CA ASN A 107 -4.21 17.61 22.53
C ASN A 107 -3.56 18.43 21.41
N GLN A 108 -2.52 19.21 21.72
CA GLN A 108 -1.77 19.98 20.72
C GLN A 108 -0.90 19.08 19.85
N ILE A 109 -0.32 18.02 20.42
CA ILE A 109 0.42 17.01 19.66
C ILE A 109 -0.52 16.34 18.67
N GLU A 110 -1.66 15.83 19.13
CA GLU A 110 -2.66 15.18 18.28
C GLU A 110 -3.11 16.11 17.15
N THR A 111 -3.52 17.33 17.48
CA THR A 111 -3.99 18.31 16.49
C THR A 111 -2.90 18.66 15.47
N THR A 112 -1.65 18.78 15.92
CA THR A 112 -0.50 19.08 15.04
C THR A 112 -0.26 17.94 14.06
N VAL A 113 -0.21 16.69 14.54
CA VAL A 113 -0.04 15.50 13.71
C VAL A 113 -1.16 15.41 12.66
N GLN A 114 -2.43 15.53 13.08
CA GLN A 114 -3.57 15.50 12.18
C GLN A 114 -3.50 16.61 11.11
N THR A 115 -3.07 17.80 11.52
CA THR A 115 -2.87 18.93 10.60
C THR A 115 -1.78 18.62 9.56
N MET A 116 -0.65 18.05 9.97
CA MET A 116 0.44 17.65 9.06
C MET A 116 -0.04 16.64 8.02
N TYR A 117 -0.79 15.61 8.43
CA TYR A 117 -1.36 14.63 7.50
C TYR A 117 -2.35 15.27 6.53
N SER A 118 -3.23 16.13 7.03
CA SER A 118 -4.22 16.82 6.19
C SER A 118 -3.55 17.69 5.13
N MET A 119 -2.58 18.51 5.52
CA MET A 119 -1.81 19.35 4.60
C MET A 119 -1.01 18.51 3.59
N SER A 120 -0.35 17.43 4.04
CA SER A 120 0.39 16.52 3.17
C SER A 120 -0.51 15.89 2.10
N ASN A 121 -1.70 15.41 2.48
CA ASN A 121 -2.66 14.81 1.57
C ASN A 121 -3.20 15.82 0.53
N VAL A 122 -3.54 17.04 0.96
CA VAL A 122 -3.97 18.11 0.03
C VAL A 122 -2.88 18.43 -0.98
N ASN A 123 -1.64 18.57 -0.52
CA ASN A 123 -0.48 18.83 -1.38
C ASN A 123 -0.22 17.68 -2.36
N MET A 124 -0.32 16.44 -1.89
CA MET A 124 -0.17 15.26 -2.74
C MET A 124 -1.21 15.22 -3.86
N GLN A 125 -2.46 15.55 -3.56
CA GLN A 125 -3.53 15.60 -4.56
C GLN A 125 -3.29 16.70 -5.59
N TYR A 126 -2.88 17.89 -5.14
CA TYR A 126 -2.61 19.02 -6.02
C TYR A 126 -1.45 18.75 -6.98
N LEU A 127 -0.28 18.36 -6.45
CA LEU A 127 0.89 18.02 -7.28
C LEU A 127 0.63 16.78 -8.15
N GLY A 128 -0.14 15.82 -7.64
CA GLY A 128 -0.54 14.63 -8.39
C GLY A 128 -1.44 14.98 -9.58
N LYS A 129 -2.34 15.96 -9.43
CA LYS A 129 -3.15 16.48 -10.53
C LYS A 129 -2.27 17.10 -11.61
N LEU A 130 -1.35 17.99 -11.25
CA LEU A 130 -0.43 18.60 -12.23
C LEU A 130 0.39 17.55 -12.98
N SER A 131 0.81 16.49 -12.30
CA SER A 131 1.53 15.37 -12.93
C SER A 131 0.67 14.63 -13.95
N ARG A 132 -0.61 14.35 -13.64
CA ARG A 132 -1.57 13.70 -14.55
C ARG A 132 -1.90 14.58 -15.75
N ASP A 133 -2.12 15.87 -15.50
CA ASP A 133 -2.45 16.87 -16.51
C ASP A 133 -1.21 17.28 -17.34
N ARG A 134 -0.03 16.76 -16.98
CA ARG A 134 1.28 17.07 -17.56
C ARG A 134 1.61 18.57 -17.52
N ASP A 135 1.11 19.30 -16.53
CA ASP A 135 1.32 20.75 -16.43
C ASP A 135 2.73 21.09 -15.90
N LEU A 136 3.72 20.99 -16.79
CA LEU A 136 5.13 21.25 -16.47
C LEU A 136 5.36 22.70 -16.04
N LYS A 137 4.64 23.65 -16.65
CA LYS A 137 4.83 25.08 -16.38
C LYS A 137 4.43 25.40 -14.93
N GLU A 138 3.25 24.96 -14.51
CA GLU A 138 2.80 25.16 -13.13
C GLU A 138 3.67 24.37 -12.14
N MET A 139 4.05 23.14 -12.49
CA MET A 139 4.96 22.33 -11.66
C MET A 139 6.31 23.03 -11.42
N GLU A 140 6.89 23.64 -12.46
CA GLU A 140 8.15 24.38 -12.36
C GLU A 140 8.01 25.65 -11.53
N LEU A 141 6.90 26.38 -11.68
CA LEU A 141 6.60 27.55 -10.85
C LEU A 141 6.52 27.17 -9.36
N LEU A 142 5.77 26.12 -9.02
CA LEU A 142 5.62 25.65 -7.64
C LEU A 142 6.94 25.17 -7.05
N LYS A 143 7.71 24.39 -7.82
CA LYS A 143 9.05 23.93 -7.43
C LYS A 143 10.00 25.08 -7.12
N ASN A 144 9.91 26.20 -7.84
CA ASN A 144 10.79 27.35 -7.61
C ASN A 144 10.17 28.38 -6.66
N SER A 145 9.05 28.07 -6.01
CA SER A 145 8.36 28.94 -5.05
C SER A 145 7.87 28.17 -3.82
N MET A 146 6.55 27.95 -3.71
CA MET A 146 5.86 27.47 -2.50
C MET A 146 6.20 26.02 -2.13
N PHE A 147 6.67 25.22 -3.08
CA PHE A 147 6.97 23.80 -2.89
C PHE A 147 8.45 23.47 -3.00
N SER A 148 9.34 24.47 -3.05
CA SER A 148 10.80 24.27 -3.18
C SER A 148 11.35 23.18 -2.28
N GLN A 149 11.06 23.26 -0.97
CA GLN A 149 11.50 22.27 0.00
C GLN A 149 10.96 20.85 -0.26
N VAL A 150 9.72 20.73 -0.77
CA VAL A 150 9.13 19.42 -1.11
C VAL A 150 9.97 18.72 -2.18
N PHE A 151 10.48 19.45 -3.17
CA PHE A 151 11.35 18.86 -4.20
C PHE A 151 12.79 18.61 -3.73
N GLU A 152 13.21 19.17 -2.60
CA GLU A 152 14.49 18.89 -1.96
C GLU A 152 14.45 17.62 -1.13
N TYR A 153 13.46 17.48 -0.22
CA TYR A 153 13.40 16.33 0.67
C TYR A 153 12.68 15.11 0.07
N SER A 154 11.76 15.31 -0.88
CA SER A 154 10.98 14.21 -1.47
C SER A 154 11.61 13.73 -2.77
N SER A 155 12.26 12.57 -2.72
CA SER A 155 12.75 11.88 -3.92
C SER A 155 11.62 11.58 -4.91
N MET A 156 10.43 11.25 -4.42
CA MET A 156 9.23 11.03 -5.24
C MET A 156 8.90 12.25 -6.09
N TRP A 157 8.74 13.43 -5.48
CA TRP A 157 8.39 14.65 -6.21
C TRP A 157 9.53 15.15 -7.09
N SER A 158 10.78 15.03 -6.63
CA SER A 158 11.96 15.32 -7.43
C SER A 158 12.00 14.48 -8.72
N ASN A 159 11.72 13.18 -8.61
CA ASN A 159 11.70 12.27 -9.75
C ASN A 159 10.48 12.51 -10.66
N ASN A 160 9.30 12.75 -10.10
CA ASN A 160 8.10 13.08 -10.90
C ASN A 160 8.32 14.31 -11.78
N TYR A 161 8.92 15.38 -11.23
CA TYR A 161 9.27 16.56 -12.02
C TYR A 161 10.29 16.25 -13.12
N LYS A 162 11.36 15.50 -12.81
CA LYS A 162 12.36 15.11 -13.81
C LYS A 162 11.73 14.30 -14.95
N SER A 163 10.88 13.33 -14.63
CA SER A 163 10.18 12.53 -15.63
C SER A 163 9.25 13.38 -16.50
N LEU A 164 8.52 14.32 -15.90
CA LEU A 164 7.67 15.24 -16.64
C LEU A 164 8.50 16.15 -17.56
N LYS A 165 9.61 16.69 -17.07
CA LYS A 165 10.51 17.52 -17.87
C LYS A 165 11.10 16.75 -19.05
N LEU A 166 11.57 15.52 -18.82
CA LEU A 166 12.09 14.65 -19.87
C LEU A 166 11.05 14.38 -20.96
N PHE A 167 9.78 14.16 -20.59
CA PHE A 167 8.69 13.98 -21.56
C PHE A 167 8.54 15.18 -22.51
N TYR A 168 8.68 16.40 -22.00
CA TYR A 168 8.62 17.61 -22.83
C TYR A 168 9.90 17.82 -23.67
N GLU A 169 11.07 17.46 -23.13
CA GLU A 169 12.35 17.55 -23.83
C GLU A 169 12.49 16.51 -24.96
N SER A 170 11.88 15.33 -24.82
CA SER A 170 11.86 14.29 -25.86
C SER A 170 10.83 14.52 -26.98
N GLY A 171 9.99 15.55 -26.86
CA GLY A 171 8.87 15.81 -27.75
C GLY A 171 7.69 14.86 -27.50
N PRO A 172 6.42 15.33 -27.60
CA PRO A 172 5.24 14.51 -27.30
C PRO A 172 4.99 13.35 -28.27
N ASP A 173 5.71 13.29 -29.40
CA ASP A 173 5.54 12.29 -30.46
C ASP A 173 6.63 11.21 -30.49
N THR A 174 7.56 11.17 -29.53
CA THR A 174 8.50 10.04 -29.44
C THR A 174 7.81 8.84 -28.78
N PRO A 175 7.66 7.69 -29.48
CA PRO A 175 7.11 6.49 -28.86
C PRO A 175 7.97 6.10 -27.66
N PHE A 176 7.32 5.86 -26.52
CA PHE A 176 7.99 5.27 -25.37
C PHE A 176 8.34 3.83 -25.74
N GLU A 177 9.53 3.60 -26.30
CA GLU A 177 10.03 2.23 -26.48
C GLU A 177 10.26 1.63 -25.09
N PRO A 178 9.57 0.53 -24.73
CA PRO A 178 9.85 -0.14 -23.49
C PRO A 178 11.27 -0.71 -23.58
N ARG A 179 12.13 -0.32 -22.64
CA ARG A 179 13.44 -0.95 -22.48
C ARG A 179 13.20 -2.42 -22.10
N SER A 180 13.78 -3.30 -22.91
CA SER A 180 13.86 -4.75 -22.69
C SER A 180 14.78 -5.14 -21.54
#